data_AF-A0A3B8WYT2-F1
#
_entry.id   AF-A0A3B8WYT2-F1
#
_cell.length_a   1.000
_cell.length_b   1.000
_cell.length_c   1.000
_cell.angle_alpha   90.00
_cell.angle_beta   90.00
_cell.angle_gamma   90.00
#
_symmetry.space_group_name_H-M   'P 1'
#
loop_
_entity.id
_entity.type
_entity.pdbx_description
1 polymer ?
#
loop_
_entity_poly.entity_id
_entity_poly.type
_entity_poly.pdbx_seq_one_letter_code
_entity_poly.pdbx_strand_id
1 'polypeptide(L)'
;PFDRLQVTAPLIGPWYLRRQLHEFINTLALLLSAGIPAHQAVPLAIPTTNSEVRRRIEEMNVALANGTGFTDALATIEGLNQQAIAMAASGETAGKLDEMLHHYS
;
A
#
# COMPACT_ATOMS: atom_id res chain seq x y z
N PRO A 1 -36.10 13.57 13.41
CA PRO A 1 -35.12 13.81 14.49
C PRO A 1 -34.14 12.63 14.66
N PHE A 2 -33.51 12.22 13.56
CA PHE A 2 -32.31 11.36 13.55
C PHE A 2 -31.26 12.03 12.65
N ASP A 3 -31.15 13.34 12.79
CA ASP A 3 -30.05 14.11 12.26
C ASP A 3 -28.81 13.85 13.12
N ARG A 4 -27.69 13.56 12.46
CA ARG A 4 -26.34 13.65 13.02
C ARG A 4 -25.99 12.63 14.12
N LEU A 5 -26.26 11.35 13.88
CA LEU A 5 -25.38 10.33 14.48
C LEU A 5 -24.01 10.47 13.81
N GLN A 6 -23.11 11.06 14.58
CA GLN A 6 -21.81 11.59 14.22
C GLN A 6 -20.95 10.52 13.52
N VAL A 7 -20.79 10.67 12.20
CA VAL A 7 -19.84 9.92 11.35
C VAL A 7 -18.39 10.41 11.57
N THR A 8 -18.14 11.20 12.62
CA THR A 8 -16.84 11.75 12.95
C THR A 8 -16.36 11.11 14.24
N ALA A 9 -16.04 9.82 14.18
CA ALA A 9 -15.19 9.19 15.20
C ALA A 9 -13.73 9.28 14.69
N PRO A 10 -13.00 10.39 14.93
CA PRO A 10 -11.61 10.55 14.50
C PRO A 10 -10.66 9.47 15.07
N LEU A 11 -11.13 8.66 16.03
CA LEU A 11 -10.42 7.53 16.62
C LEU A 11 -10.48 6.24 15.78
N ILE A 12 -11.51 6.04 14.93
CA ILE A 12 -11.66 4.83 14.10
C ILE A 12 -10.86 4.96 12.78
N GLY A 13 -10.69 6.19 12.29
CA GLY A 13 -10.01 6.48 11.02
C GLY A 13 -8.60 5.87 10.89
N PRO A 14 -7.68 6.10 11.85
CA PRO A 14 -6.31 5.59 11.76
C PRO A 14 -6.20 4.07 11.81
N TRP A 15 -7.09 3.39 12.54
CA TRP A 15 -7.08 1.93 12.64
C TRP A 15 -7.63 1.29 11.37
N TYR A 16 -8.70 1.88 10.81
CA TYR A 16 -9.27 1.46 9.54
C TYR A 16 -8.30 1.66 8.37
N LEU A 17 -7.59 2.80 8.32
CA LEU A 17 -6.57 3.08 7.32
C LEU A 17 -5.42 2.06 7.36
N ARG A 18 -4.92 1.74 8.56
CA ARG A 18 -3.86 0.73 8.75
C ARG A 18 -4.27 -0.66 8.24
N ARG A 19 -5.51 -1.08 8.53
CA ARG A 19 -6.03 -2.35 8.03
C ARG A 19 -6.07 -2.40 6.51
N GLN A 20 -6.57 -1.35 5.88
CA GLN A 20 -6.67 -1.27 4.42
C GLN A 20 -5.29 -1.27 3.74
N LEU A 21 -4.31 -0.57 4.32
CA LEU A 21 -2.93 -0.63 3.85
C LEU A 21 -2.33 -2.02 3.99
N HIS A 22 -2.64 -2.74 5.07
CA HIS A 22 -2.18 -4.12 5.24
C HIS A 22 -2.80 -5.06 4.20
N GLU A 23 -4.10 -4.94 3.91
CA GLU A 23 -4.76 -5.72 2.85
C GLU A 23 -4.17 -5.40 1.45
N PHE A 24 -3.84 -4.14 1.18
CA PHE A 24 -3.13 -3.72 -0.03
C PHE A 24 -1.74 -4.37 -0.12
N ILE A 25 -0.92 -4.28 0.92
CA ILE A 25 0.44 -4.86 0.93
C ILE A 25 0.40 -6.38 0.75
N ASN A 26 -0.53 -7.08 1.40
CA ASN A 26 -0.65 -8.53 1.26
C ASN A 26 -1.05 -8.92 -0.16
N THR A 27 -1.97 -8.18 -0.78
CA THR A 27 -2.35 -8.42 -2.18
C THR A 27 -1.16 -8.16 -3.11
N LEU A 28 -0.44 -7.06 -2.86
CA LEU A 28 0.75 -6.70 -3.63
C LEU A 28 1.86 -7.75 -3.51
N ALA A 29 2.07 -8.29 -2.30
CA ALA A 29 2.99 -9.39 -2.03
C ALA A 29 2.65 -10.61 -2.90
N LEU A 30 1.39 -11.06 -2.87
CA LEU A 30 0.92 -12.20 -3.65
C LEU A 30 1.14 -12.03 -5.16
N LEU A 31 0.86 -10.84 -5.69
CA LEU A 31 1.04 -10.54 -7.11
C LEU A 31 2.52 -10.55 -7.49
N LEU A 32 3.38 -9.94 -6.67
CA LEU A 32 4.82 -9.94 -6.89
C LEU A 32 5.38 -11.37 -6.85
N SER A 33 4.94 -12.20 -5.90
CA SER A 33 5.33 -13.62 -5.80
C SER A 33 4.81 -14.49 -6.94
N ALA A 34 3.76 -14.05 -7.63
CA ALA A 34 3.32 -14.65 -8.88
C ALA A 34 4.19 -14.21 -10.09
N GLY A 35 5.24 -13.41 -9.87
CA GLY A 35 6.12 -12.87 -10.91
C GLY A 35 5.56 -11.66 -11.64
N ILE A 36 4.48 -11.04 -11.13
CA ILE A 36 3.90 -9.85 -11.75
C ILE A 36 4.77 -8.64 -11.39
N PRO A 37 5.28 -7.87 -12.37
CA PRO A 37 6.11 -6.70 -12.10
C PRO A 37 5.39 -5.64 -11.25
N ALA A 38 6.11 -4.92 -10.39
CA ALA A 38 5.53 -3.94 -9.46
C ALA A 38 4.61 -2.90 -10.12
N HIS A 39 5.00 -2.36 -11.29
CA HIS A 39 4.19 -1.39 -12.03
C HIS A 39 2.84 -1.95 -12.55
N GLN A 40 2.73 -3.28 -12.67
CA GLN A 40 1.47 -3.97 -13.00
C GLN A 40 0.73 -4.44 -11.75
N ALA A 41 1.47 -4.85 -10.72
CA ALA A 41 0.89 -5.37 -9.47
C ALA A 41 0.19 -4.28 -8.65
N VAL A 42 0.76 -3.07 -8.59
CA VAL A 42 0.18 -1.93 -7.85
C VAL A 42 -1.25 -1.60 -8.30
N PRO A 43 -1.55 -1.37 -9.61
CA PRO A 43 -2.91 -1.07 -10.03
C PRO A 43 -3.89 -2.22 -9.84
N LEU A 44 -3.41 -3.47 -9.81
CA LEU A 44 -4.24 -4.65 -9.50
C LEU A 44 -4.57 -4.77 -8.01
N ALA A 45 -3.74 -4.19 -7.14
CA ALA A 45 -3.97 -4.17 -5.69
C ALA A 45 -4.81 -2.98 -5.22
N ILE A 46 -4.92 -1.89 -6.00
CA ILE A 46 -5.75 -0.69 -5.66
C ILE A 46 -7.22 -1.02 -5.33
N PRO A 47 -7.93 -1.92 -6.05
CA PRO A 47 -9.35 -2.17 -5.79
C PRO A 47 -9.66 -2.71 -4.40
N THR A 48 -8.67 -3.24 -3.67
CA THR A 48 -8.86 -3.77 -2.31
C THR A 48 -9.04 -2.68 -1.27
N THR A 49 -8.76 -1.41 -1.61
CA THR A 49 -8.80 -0.29 -0.66
C THR A 49 -10.04 0.60 -0.81
N ASN A 50 -10.39 1.31 0.26
CA ASN A 50 -11.44 2.34 0.25
C ASN A 50 -11.03 3.61 -0.54
N SER A 51 -11.96 4.55 -0.71
CA SER A 51 -11.75 5.79 -1.49
C SER A 51 -10.61 6.69 -0.96
N GLU A 52 -10.39 6.71 0.37
CA GLU A 52 -9.34 7.56 0.98
C GLU A 52 -7.93 6.99 0.75
N VAL A 53 -7.76 5.68 0.94
CA VAL A 53 -6.47 5.00 0.72
C VAL A 53 -6.17 4.88 -0.78
N ARG A 54 -7.21 4.71 -1.60
CA ARG A 54 -7.09 4.62 -3.06
C ARG A 54 -6.38 5.81 -3.66
N ARG A 55 -6.76 7.04 -3.28
CA ARG A 55 -6.14 8.27 -3.79
C ARG A 55 -4.63 8.30 -3.54
N ARG A 56 -4.20 7.89 -2.34
CA ARG A 56 -2.78 7.84 -1.94
C ARG A 56 -2.00 6.80 -2.75
N ILE A 57 -2.60 5.64 -3.00
CA ILE A 57 -1.98 4.59 -3.83
C ILE A 57 -1.96 4.99 -5.30
N GLU A 58 -2.96 5.71 -5.79
CA GLU A 58 -2.97 6.27 -7.16
C GLU A 58 -1.82 7.28 -7.35
N GLU A 59 -1.57 8.14 -6.37
CA GLU A 59 -0.41 9.05 -6.38
C GLU A 59 0.93 8.29 -6.40
N MET A 60 1.07 7.24 -5.58
CA MET A 60 2.22 6.33 -5.62
C MET A 60 2.38 5.68 -7.01
N ASN A 61 1.29 5.22 -7.63
CA ASN A 61 1.31 4.59 -8.94
C ASN A 61 1.77 5.56 -10.04
N VAL A 62 1.37 6.83 -9.97
CA VAL A 62 1.86 7.87 -10.86
C VAL A 62 3.35 8.13 -10.66
N ALA A 63 3.83 8.18 -9.41
CA ALA A 63 5.26 8.34 -9.12
C ALA A 63 6.10 7.18 -9.70
N LEU A 64 5.65 5.94 -9.52
CA LEU A 64 6.25 4.75 -10.13
C LEU A 64 6.32 4.84 -11.65
N ALA A 65 5.24 5.27 -12.29
CA ALA A 65 5.19 5.44 -13.76
C ALA A 65 6.17 6.52 -14.26
N ASN A 66 6.49 7.51 -13.41
CA ASN A 66 7.47 8.56 -13.72
C ASN A 66 8.92 8.15 -13.40
N GLY A 67 9.16 6.90 -12.98
CA GLY A 67 10.49 6.37 -12.69
C GLY A 67 10.97 6.61 -11.26
N THR A 68 10.09 7.02 -10.34
CA THR A 68 10.40 6.97 -8.91
C THR A 68 10.59 5.52 -8.47
N GLY A 69 11.58 5.26 -7.62
CA GLY A 69 11.78 3.94 -7.03
C GLY A 69 10.55 3.49 -6.25
N PHE A 70 10.30 2.19 -6.23
CA PHE A 70 9.17 1.58 -5.53
C PHE A 70 9.17 1.91 -4.03
N THR A 71 10.34 1.84 -3.40
CA THR A 71 10.50 2.17 -1.97
C THR A 71 10.18 3.62 -1.69
N ASP A 72 10.68 4.53 -2.55
CA ASP A 72 10.44 5.97 -2.41
C ASP A 72 8.96 6.30 -2.61
N ALA A 73 8.32 5.68 -3.61
CA ALA A 73 6.90 5.84 -3.86
C ALA A 73 6.06 5.29 -2.69
N LEU A 74 6.43 4.14 -2.13
CA LEU A 74 5.77 3.51 -0.99
C LEU A 74 5.91 4.36 0.29
N ALA A 75 7.04 5.02 0.49
CA ALA A 75 7.30 5.88 1.64
C ALA A 75 6.43 7.14 1.68
N THR A 76 5.80 7.53 0.56
CA THR A 76 4.86 8.67 0.51
C THR A 76 3.50 8.37 1.17
N ILE A 77 3.19 7.09 1.39
CA ILE A 77 1.91 6.67 1.97
C ILE A 77 1.99 6.73 3.50
N GLU A 78 1.32 7.73 4.09
CA GLU A 78 1.19 7.83 5.54
C GLU A 78 0.44 6.61 6.13
N GLY A 79 0.98 6.04 7.22
CA GLY A 79 0.36 4.92 7.93
C GLY A 79 1.02 3.57 7.70
N LEU A 80 1.95 3.46 6.75
CA LEU A 80 2.88 2.34 6.64
C LEU A 80 3.93 2.41 7.75
N ASN A 81 4.28 1.24 8.30
CA ASN A 81 5.36 1.16 9.28
C ASN A 81 6.73 1.13 8.58
N GLN A 82 7.78 1.54 9.29
CA GLN A 82 9.14 1.56 8.74
C GLN A 82 9.65 0.17 8.33
N GLN A 83 9.12 -0.90 8.94
CA GLN A 83 9.48 -2.27 8.60
C GLN A 83 9.01 -2.65 7.19
N ALA A 84 7.79 -2.29 6.80
CA ALA A 84 7.27 -2.51 5.45
C ALA A 84 8.12 -1.80 4.39
N ILE A 85 8.50 -0.54 4.66
CA ILE A 85 9.34 0.25 3.76
C ILE A 85 10.75 -0.36 3.65
N ALA A 86 11.33 -0.79 4.77
CA ALA A 86 12.65 -1.44 4.77
C ALA A 86 12.65 -2.77 3.99
N MET A 87 11.56 -3.55 4.08
CA MET A 87 11.41 -4.79 3.30
C MET A 87 11.25 -4.51 1.80
N ALA A 88 10.46 -3.49 1.44
CA ALA A 88 10.37 -3.01 0.06
C ALA A 88 11.74 -2.57 -0.49
N ALA A 89 12.53 -1.82 0.30
CA ALA A 89 13.89 -1.37 -0.06
C ALA A 89 14.85 -2.53 -0.34
N SER A 90 14.82 -3.54 0.53
CA SER A 90 15.63 -4.75 0.36
C SER A 90 15.22 -5.54 -0.88
N GLY A 91 13.91 -5.64 -1.14
CA GLY A 91 13.37 -6.35 -2.30
C GLY A 91 13.64 -5.63 -3.63
N GLU A 92 13.52 -4.32 -3.66
CA GLU A 92 13.77 -3.50 -4.85
C GLU A 92 15.23 -3.58 -5.30
N THR A 93 16.17 -3.45 -4.37
CA THR A 93 17.62 -3.53 -4.65
C THR A 93 18.04 -4.92 -5.13
N ALA A 94 17.40 -5.97 -4.62
CA ALA A 94 17.70 -7.36 -4.97
C ALA A 94 16.96 -7.84 -6.23
N GLY A 95 16.04 -7.06 -6.79
CA GLY A 95 15.12 -7.51 -7.84
C GLY A 95 14.14 -8.60 -7.37
N LYS A 96 13.93 -8.71 -6.05
CA LYS A 96 13.18 -9.77 -5.35
C LYS A 96 12.17 -9.16 -4.38
N LEU A 97 11.29 -8.33 -4.93
CA LEU A 97 10.23 -7.64 -4.19
C LEU A 97 9.20 -8.61 -3.59
N ASP A 98 9.06 -9.78 -4.19
CA ASP A 98 8.17 -10.86 -3.81
C ASP A 98 8.58 -11.62 -2.55
N GLU A 99 9.86 -12.00 -2.42
CA GLU A 99 10.36 -12.75 -1.26
C GLU A 99 10.26 -11.92 0.04
N MET A 100 10.34 -10.59 -0.06
CA MET A 100 10.43 -9.70 1.10
C MET A 100 9.07 -9.31 1.68
N LEU A 101 8.04 -9.16 0.86
CA LEU A 101 6.70 -8.78 1.34
C LEU A 101 5.98 -9.93 2.07
N HIS A 102 6.41 -11.18 1.87
CA HIS A 102 5.90 -12.34 2.59
C HIS A 102 6.18 -12.33 4.10
N HIS A 103 7.15 -11.54 4.58
CA HIS A 103 7.43 -11.40 6.01
C HIS A 103 6.57 -10.32 6.71
N TYR A 104 5.74 -9.60 5.94
CA TYR A 104 4.80 -8.60 6.48
C TYR A 104 3.43 -9.19 6.83
N SER A 105 3.08 -10.37 6.31
CA SER A 105 1.79 -11.04 6.51
C SER A 105 1.69 -11.79 7.82
#